data_AF-A0AAW4VDG8-F1
#
_entry.id   AF-A0AAW4VDG8-F1
#
_cell.length_a   1.000
_cell.length_b   1.000
_cell.length_c   1.000
_cell.angle_alpha   90.00
_cell.angle_beta   90.00
_cell.angle_gamma   90.00
#
_symmetry.space_group_name_H-M   'P 1'
#
loop_
_entity.id
_entity.type
_entity.pdbx_description
1 polymer ?
#
loop_
_entity_poly.entity_id
_entity_poly.type
_entity_poly.pdbx_seq_one_letter_code
_entity_poly.pdbx_strand_id
1 'polypeptide(L)'
;MRQIIIKHIIQLNQENSLHQYKKRDTRILKSQRLKEVVEISQSMLKGDYEGLRKNRMICAESFKIAAIFTHTDIKEEDLLGGDEINMCVAMDQLFQRMRNEGESIGIEKGRQEEKQSTLKELLKVKLGTLSSPLEKQLTETSLEKLNELTLNIFNINSEEGVLNLMN
;
A
#
# COMPACT_ATOMS: atom_id res chain seq x y z
N MET A 1 -2.73 23.60 22.72
CA MET A 1 -1.98 24.57 21.88
C MET A 1 -0.47 24.32 21.85
N ARG A 2 0.25 24.30 22.97
CA ARG A 2 1.72 24.04 23.01
C ARG A 2 2.15 22.71 22.36
N GLN A 3 1.42 21.61 22.59
CA GLN A 3 1.74 20.31 21.97
C GLN A 3 1.57 20.31 20.44
N ILE A 4 0.60 21.07 19.91
CA ILE A 4 0.38 21.19 18.46
C ILE A 4 1.54 21.93 17.80
N ILE A 5 2.00 23.03 18.43
CA ILE A 5 3.14 23.83 17.95
C ILE A 5 4.41 22.98 17.94
N ILE A 6 4.68 22.22 19.01
CA ILE A 6 5.86 21.34 19.09
C ILE A 6 5.82 20.27 17.99
N LYS A 7 4.68 19.61 17.79
CA LYS A 7 4.52 18.59 16.73
C LYS A 7 4.76 19.18 15.33
N HIS A 8 4.26 20.38 15.08
CA HIS A 8 4.44 21.06 13.80
C HIS A 8 5.91 21.44 13.55
N ILE A 9 6.62 21.94 14.57
CA ILE A 9 8.06 22.25 14.47
C ILE A 9 8.88 20.98 14.19
N ILE A 10 8.56 19.85 14.85
CA ILE A 10 9.24 18.57 14.61
C ILE A 10 9.02 18.11 13.16
N GLN A 11 7.77 18.16 12.68
CA GLN A 11 7.43 17.79 11.31
C GLN A 11 8.18 18.64 10.28
N LEU A 12 8.18 19.97 10.45
CA LEU A 12 8.90 20.89 9.57
C LEU A 12 10.42 20.61 9.56
N ASN A 13 11.00 20.30 10.71
CA ASN A 13 12.42 19.95 10.79
C ASN A 13 12.73 18.62 10.10
N GLN A 14 11.84 17.63 10.21
CA GLN A 14 11.97 16.36 9.49
C GLN A 14 11.87 16.55 7.97
N GLU A 15 10.90 17.34 7.51
CA GLU A 15 10.72 17.66 6.09
C GLU A 15 11.93 18.41 5.51
N ASN A 16 12.45 19.39 6.25
CA ASN A 16 13.68 20.10 5.87
C ASN A 16 14.88 19.16 5.80
N SER A 17 15.07 18.30 6.81
CA SER A 17 16.15 17.29 6.81
C SER A 17 16.06 16.37 5.60
N LEU A 18 14.85 15.88 5.28
CA LEU A 18 14.61 15.03 4.12
C LEU A 18 14.88 15.75 2.80
N HIS A 19 14.47 17.02 2.68
CA HIS A 19 14.75 17.83 1.49
C HIS A 19 16.26 17.97 1.23
N GLN A 20 17.03 18.23 2.30
CA GLN A 20 18.48 18.32 2.21
C GLN A 20 19.12 16.98 1.86
N TYR A 21 18.64 15.87 2.44
CA TYR A 21 19.10 14.53 2.11
C TYR A 21 18.94 14.21 0.62
N LYS A 22 17.78 14.53 0.01
CA LYS A 22 17.49 14.30 -1.42
C LYS A 22 18.47 15.01 -2.36
N LYS A 23 19.11 16.10 -1.91
CA LYS A 23 20.01 16.94 -2.71
C LYS A 23 21.48 16.78 -2.36
N ARG A 24 21.82 15.96 -1.36
CA ARG A 24 23.19 15.80 -0.89
C ARG A 24 24.09 15.23 -2.00
N ASP A 25 25.23 15.88 -2.23
CA ASP A 25 26.22 15.38 -3.18
C ASP A 25 26.82 14.06 -2.67
N THR A 26 26.75 13.03 -3.50
CA THR A 26 27.23 11.68 -3.18
C THR A 26 28.72 11.51 -3.48
N ARG A 27 29.35 12.45 -4.21
CA ARG A 27 30.80 12.43 -4.53
C ARG A 27 31.68 12.59 -3.29
N ILE A 28 31.13 13.15 -2.22
CA ILE A 28 31.82 13.28 -0.92
C ILE A 28 31.99 11.93 -0.22
N LEU A 29 31.24 10.90 -0.63
CA LEU A 29 31.25 9.58 -0.03
C LEU A 29 32.40 8.74 -0.62
N LYS A 30 33.31 8.30 0.25
CA LYS A 30 34.46 7.45 -0.16
C LYS A 30 34.08 5.97 -0.33
N SER A 31 33.05 5.50 0.38
CA SER A 31 32.58 4.11 0.30
C SER A 31 31.61 3.95 -0.87
N GLN A 32 31.94 3.05 -1.79
CA GLN A 32 31.08 2.72 -2.93
C GLN A 32 29.73 2.15 -2.48
N ARG A 33 29.72 1.28 -1.46
CA ARG A 33 28.48 0.72 -0.89
C ARG A 33 27.58 1.80 -0.29
N LEU A 34 28.16 2.73 0.47
CA LEU A 34 27.39 3.85 1.05
C LEU A 34 26.88 4.79 -0.05
N LYS A 35 27.69 5.02 -1.08
CA LYS A 35 27.30 5.82 -2.24
C LYS A 35 26.09 5.21 -2.95
N GLU A 36 26.09 3.90 -3.19
CA GLU A 36 24.95 3.18 -3.76
C GLU A 36 23.69 3.34 -2.91
N VAL A 37 23.76 3.06 -1.60
CA VAL A 37 22.63 3.22 -0.69
C VAL A 37 22.03 4.62 -0.78
N VAL A 38 22.87 5.65 -0.75
CA VAL A 38 22.42 7.06 -0.79
C VAL A 38 21.81 7.39 -2.16
N GLU A 39 22.44 7.02 -3.27
CA GLU A 39 21.93 7.30 -4.61
C GLU A 39 20.59 6.60 -4.89
N ILE A 40 20.47 5.33 -4.48
CA ILE A 40 19.23 4.55 -4.61
C ILE A 40 18.13 5.19 -3.75
N SER A 41 18.43 5.46 -2.47
CA SER A 41 17.48 6.08 -1.54
C SER A 41 17.00 7.45 -2.03
N GLN A 42 17.91 8.29 -2.54
CA GLN A 42 17.55 9.60 -3.07
C GLN A 42 16.61 9.48 -4.27
N SER A 43 16.83 8.49 -5.14
CA SER A 43 15.99 8.26 -6.33
C SER A 43 14.59 7.77 -5.92
N MET A 44 14.52 6.77 -5.03
CA MET A 44 13.26 6.27 -4.45
C MET A 44 12.46 7.39 -3.76
N LEU A 45 13.11 8.21 -2.93
CA LEU A 45 12.46 9.35 -2.25
C LEU A 45 12.01 10.47 -3.20
N LYS A 46 12.61 10.58 -4.38
CA LYS A 46 12.18 11.51 -5.43
C LYS A 46 11.07 10.90 -6.30
N GLY A 47 10.86 9.60 -6.24
CA GLY A 47 10.03 8.87 -7.19
C GLY A 47 10.67 8.71 -8.57
N ASP A 48 11.98 8.96 -8.70
CA ASP A 48 12.71 8.82 -9.97
C ASP A 48 13.13 7.36 -10.19
N TYR A 49 12.12 6.52 -10.41
CA TYR A 49 12.32 5.09 -10.64
C TYR A 49 12.85 4.78 -12.04
N GLU A 50 12.56 5.61 -13.03
CA GLU A 50 13.10 5.48 -14.38
C GLU A 50 14.61 5.76 -14.38
N GLY A 51 15.06 6.83 -13.72
CA GLY A 51 16.49 7.11 -13.53
C GLY A 51 17.21 6.08 -12.68
N LEU A 52 16.46 5.31 -11.87
CA LEU A 52 16.95 4.21 -11.07
C LEU A 52 17.05 2.90 -11.88
N ARG A 53 16.21 2.70 -12.90
CA ARG A 53 16.19 1.55 -13.82
C ARG A 53 17.33 1.60 -14.83
N LYS A 54 18.56 1.44 -14.34
CA LYS A 54 19.79 1.41 -15.16
C LYS A 54 20.33 0.00 -15.27
N ASN A 55 20.84 -0.36 -16.44
CA ASN A 55 21.53 -1.63 -16.65
C ASN A 55 22.93 -1.59 -15.99
N ARG A 56 22.97 -1.82 -14.68
CA ARG A 56 24.21 -1.92 -13.89
C ARG A 56 24.04 -2.96 -12.78
N MET A 57 25.15 -3.60 -12.42
CA MET A 57 25.24 -4.43 -11.23
C MET A 57 25.36 -3.53 -9.99
N ILE A 58 24.63 -3.86 -8.93
CA ILE A 58 24.70 -3.21 -7.63
C ILE A 58 24.69 -4.26 -6.53
N CYS A 59 25.22 -3.93 -5.36
CA CYS A 59 25.14 -4.84 -4.22
C CYS A 59 23.69 -5.03 -3.76
N ALA A 60 23.26 -6.28 -3.63
CA ALA A 60 21.92 -6.64 -3.17
C ALA A 60 21.62 -6.04 -1.79
N GLU A 61 22.60 -6.09 -0.87
CA GLU A 61 22.49 -5.52 0.47
C GLU A 61 22.32 -3.99 0.41
N SER A 62 23.04 -3.29 -0.46
CA SER A 62 22.88 -1.83 -0.64
C SER A 62 21.45 -1.48 -1.07
N PHE A 63 20.87 -2.28 -1.96
CA PHE A 63 19.50 -2.08 -2.43
C PHE A 63 18.47 -2.35 -1.32
N LYS A 64 18.60 -3.45 -0.57
CA LYS A 64 17.75 -3.78 0.58
C LYS A 64 17.79 -2.68 1.65
N ILE A 65 18.97 -2.15 1.96
CA ILE A 65 19.13 -1.07 2.93
C ILE A 65 18.41 0.20 2.44
N ALA A 66 18.57 0.57 1.17
CA ALA A 66 17.88 1.72 0.60
C ALA A 66 16.35 1.55 0.60
N ALA A 67 15.86 0.34 0.31
CA ALA A 67 14.44 0.01 0.37
C ALA A 67 13.86 0.22 1.77
N ILE A 68 14.52 -0.35 2.79
CA ILE A 68 14.13 -0.18 4.21
C ILE A 68 14.13 1.29 4.59
N PHE A 69 15.20 2.02 4.23
CA PHE A 69 15.34 3.44 4.57
C PHE A 69 14.25 4.32 3.94
N THR A 70 13.75 3.95 2.78
CA THR A 70 12.74 4.72 2.04
C THR A 70 11.32 4.20 2.20
N HIS A 71 11.13 3.15 3.01
CA HIS A 71 9.86 2.43 3.13
C HIS A 71 9.32 1.93 1.79
N THR A 72 10.22 1.54 0.89
CA THR A 72 9.86 0.87 -0.36
C THR A 72 9.65 -0.61 -0.07
N ASP A 73 8.47 -1.13 -0.41
CA ASP A 73 8.17 -2.55 -0.25
C ASP A 73 8.93 -3.38 -1.30
N ILE A 74 9.92 -4.15 -0.86
CA ILE A 74 10.75 -5.01 -1.70
C ILE A 74 10.82 -6.39 -1.08
N LYS A 75 10.55 -7.41 -1.87
CA LYS A 75 10.60 -8.82 -1.49
C LYS A 75 11.86 -9.48 -2.04
N GLU A 76 12.26 -10.60 -1.46
CA GLU A 76 13.45 -11.34 -1.92
C GLU A 76 13.29 -11.85 -3.36
N GLU A 77 12.06 -12.20 -3.75
CA GLU A 77 11.69 -12.59 -5.12
C GLU A 77 11.91 -11.47 -6.16
N ASP A 78 11.92 -10.19 -5.73
CA ASP A 78 12.23 -9.04 -6.60
C ASP A 78 13.75 -8.92 -6.89
N LEU A 79 14.61 -9.65 -6.16
CA LEU A 79 16.06 -9.41 -6.12
C LEU A 79 16.90 -10.51 -6.78
N LEU A 80 16.29 -11.49 -7.46
CA LEU A 80 16.95 -12.59 -8.21
C LEU A 80 18.06 -13.40 -7.52
N GLY A 81 18.32 -13.18 -6.23
CA GLY A 81 19.30 -13.92 -5.43
C GLY A 81 20.77 -13.60 -5.76
N GLY A 82 21.63 -13.68 -4.74
CA GLY A 82 23.07 -13.42 -4.85
C GLY A 82 23.50 -12.08 -4.25
N ASP A 83 24.82 -11.85 -4.21
CA ASP A 83 25.42 -10.65 -3.60
C ASP A 83 25.28 -9.40 -4.46
N GLU A 84 25.08 -9.58 -5.77
CA GLU A 84 24.88 -8.51 -6.75
C GLU A 84 23.60 -8.74 -7.55
N ILE A 85 22.89 -7.64 -7.83
CA ILE A 85 21.66 -7.65 -8.63
C ILE A 85 21.81 -6.75 -9.85
N ASN A 86 21.20 -7.16 -10.96
CA ASN A 86 21.00 -6.24 -12.08
C ASN A 86 19.83 -5.31 -11.75
N MET A 87 20.14 -4.03 -11.60
CA MET A 87 19.20 -3.01 -11.17
C MET A 87 18.01 -2.82 -12.13
N CYS A 88 18.22 -2.98 -13.44
CA CYS A 88 17.13 -2.90 -14.41
C CYS A 88 16.14 -4.05 -14.22
N VAL A 89 16.66 -5.28 -14.07
CA VAL A 89 15.87 -6.49 -13.92
C VAL A 89 15.11 -6.51 -12.59
N ALA A 90 15.79 -6.18 -11.49
CA ALA A 90 15.17 -6.10 -10.16
C ALA A 90 14.02 -5.08 -10.13
N MET A 91 14.20 -3.93 -10.80
CA MET A 91 13.15 -2.93 -10.92
C MET A 91 11.97 -3.41 -11.76
N ASP A 92 12.23 -4.10 -12.87
CA ASP A 92 11.15 -4.64 -13.69
C ASP A 92 10.31 -5.66 -12.94
N GLN A 93 10.95 -6.53 -12.16
CA GLN A 93 10.25 -7.49 -11.31
C GLN A 93 9.42 -6.79 -10.23
N LEU A 94 10.02 -5.83 -9.52
CA LEU A 94 9.32 -5.03 -8.52
C LEU A 94 8.09 -4.33 -9.10
N PHE A 95 8.23 -3.68 -10.27
CA PHE A 95 7.10 -2.99 -10.91
C PHE A 95 6.02 -3.93 -11.39
N GLN A 96 6.39 -5.10 -11.92
CA GLN A 96 5.40 -6.10 -12.32
C GLN A 96 4.65 -6.64 -11.12
N ARG A 97 5.34 -6.93 -10.01
CA ARG A 97 4.70 -7.36 -8.77
C ARG A 97 3.73 -6.30 -8.24
N MET A 98 4.18 -5.05 -8.11
CA MET A 98 3.31 -3.97 -7.62
C MET A 98 2.09 -3.75 -8.52
N ARG A 99 2.24 -3.90 -9.84
CA ARG A 99 1.13 -3.83 -10.79
C ARG A 99 0.14 -4.98 -10.55
N ASN A 100 0.63 -6.20 -10.45
CA ASN A 100 -0.21 -7.39 -10.24
C ASN A 100 -0.94 -7.33 -8.89
N GLU A 101 -0.25 -6.91 -7.82
CA GLU A 101 -0.85 -6.69 -6.51
C GLU A 101 -1.92 -5.60 -6.56
N GLY A 102 -1.62 -4.47 -7.21
CA GLY A 102 -2.57 -3.37 -7.39
C GLY A 102 -3.81 -3.79 -8.19
N GLU A 103 -3.63 -4.57 -9.26
CA GLU A 103 -4.72 -5.12 -10.06
C GLU A 103 -5.59 -6.09 -9.25
N SER A 104 -4.96 -7.03 -8.53
CA SER A 104 -5.68 -7.97 -7.66
C SER A 104 -6.48 -7.25 -6.57
N ILE A 105 -5.90 -6.25 -5.92
CA ILE A 105 -6.59 -5.43 -4.91
C ILE A 105 -7.75 -4.67 -5.55
N GLY A 106 -7.55 -4.13 -6.75
CA GLY A 106 -8.60 -3.43 -7.49
C GLY A 106 -9.79 -4.32 -7.84
N ILE A 107 -9.52 -5.53 -8.34
CA ILE A 107 -10.55 -6.53 -8.66
C ILE A 107 -11.33 -6.92 -7.40
N GLU A 108 -10.62 -7.22 -6.31
CA GLU A 108 -11.26 -7.64 -5.05
C GLU A 108 -12.14 -6.53 -4.47
N LYS A 109 -11.64 -5.28 -4.44
CA LYS A 109 -12.43 -4.12 -4.00
C LYS A 109 -13.66 -3.90 -4.88
N GLY A 110 -13.50 -3.95 -6.20
CA GLY A 110 -14.63 -3.79 -7.12
C GLY A 110 -15.72 -4.84 -6.89
N ARG A 111 -15.33 -6.10 -6.71
CA ARG A 111 -16.25 -7.20 -6.39
C ARG A 111 -16.94 -7.02 -5.04
N GLN A 112 -16.21 -6.53 -4.03
CA GLN A 112 -16.78 -6.23 -2.71
C GLN A 112 -17.79 -5.08 -2.79
N GLU A 113 -17.45 -3.98 -3.46
CA GLU A 113 -18.33 -2.81 -3.65
C GLU A 113 -19.61 -3.18 -4.42
N GLU A 114 -19.49 -3.95 -5.51
CA GLU A 114 -20.64 -4.44 -6.28
C GLU A 114 -21.58 -5.26 -5.38
N LYS A 115 -21.03 -6.22 -4.63
CA LYS A 115 -21.83 -7.06 -3.72
C LYS A 115 -22.49 -6.24 -2.61
N GLN A 116 -21.78 -5.29 -2.01
CA GLN A 116 -22.35 -4.38 -1.01
C GLN A 116 -23.52 -3.59 -1.57
N SER A 117 -23.38 -3.04 -2.79
CA SER A 117 -24.45 -2.28 -3.44
C SER A 117 -25.67 -3.16 -3.71
N THR A 118 -25.47 -4.36 -4.27
CA THR A 118 -26.57 -5.30 -4.55
C THR A 118 -27.29 -5.73 -3.27
N LEU A 119 -26.54 -6.09 -2.21
CA LEU A 119 -27.15 -6.51 -0.95
C LEU A 119 -27.93 -5.37 -0.27
N LYS A 120 -27.44 -4.13 -0.35
CA LYS A 120 -28.17 -2.96 0.13
C LYS A 120 -29.50 -2.79 -0.59
N GLU A 121 -29.52 -2.89 -1.91
CA GLU A 121 -30.76 -2.79 -2.69
C GLU A 121 -31.74 -3.92 -2.36
N LEU A 122 -31.26 -5.16 -2.29
CA LEU A 122 -32.09 -6.31 -1.93
C LEU A 122 -32.70 -6.16 -0.53
N LEU A 123 -31.90 -5.73 0.45
CA LEU A 123 -32.38 -5.48 1.80
C LEU A 123 -33.38 -4.32 1.86
N LYS A 124 -33.18 -3.25 1.07
CA LYS A 124 -34.18 -2.16 0.95
C LYS A 124 -35.50 -2.66 0.36
N VAL A 125 -35.45 -3.50 -0.68
CA VAL A 125 -36.66 -4.11 -1.24
C VAL A 125 -37.38 -4.98 -0.21
N LYS A 126 -36.62 -5.72 0.60
CA LYS A 126 -37.19 -6.67 1.55
C LYS A 126 -37.70 -6.04 2.86
N LEU A 127 -36.94 -5.10 3.42
CA LEU A 127 -37.22 -4.46 4.72
C LEU A 127 -37.89 -3.09 4.57
N GLY A 128 -38.01 -2.57 3.34
CA GLY A 128 -38.56 -1.25 3.01
C GLY A 128 -37.54 -0.13 3.19
N THR A 129 -37.00 0.03 4.39
CA THR A 129 -35.99 1.04 4.72
C THR A 129 -34.80 0.40 5.43
N LEU A 130 -33.61 0.96 5.24
CA LEU A 130 -32.42 0.59 6.00
C LEU A 130 -32.00 1.73 6.92
N SER A 131 -31.69 1.40 8.16
CA SER A 131 -31.13 2.33 9.12
C SER A 131 -29.69 2.71 8.74
N SER A 132 -29.31 3.96 9.01
CA SER A 132 -27.95 4.45 8.72
C SER A 132 -26.83 3.64 9.40
N PRO A 133 -27.00 3.12 10.64
CA PRO A 133 -26.01 2.23 11.24
C PRO A 133 -25.78 0.96 10.44
N LEU A 134 -26.85 0.31 9.96
CA LEU A 134 -26.75 -0.91 9.17
C LEU A 134 -26.13 -0.65 7.79
N GLU A 135 -26.50 0.46 7.13
CA GLU A 135 -25.89 0.83 5.85
C GLU A 135 -24.37 1.07 5.95
N LYS A 136 -23.92 1.64 7.08
CA LYS A 136 -22.50 1.85 7.38
C LYS A 136 -21.79 0.52 7.67
N GLN A 137 -22.43 -0.36 8.45
CA GLN A 137 -21.84 -1.66 8.74
C GLN A 137 -21.67 -2.50 7.46
N LEU A 138 -22.64 -2.45 6.54
CA LEU A 138 -22.55 -3.14 5.25
C LEU A 138 -21.36 -2.67 4.39
N THR A 139 -20.97 -1.39 4.48
CA THR A 139 -19.79 -0.88 3.77
C THR A 139 -18.46 -1.30 4.38
N GLU A 140 -18.43 -1.52 5.69
CA GLU A 140 -17.21 -1.84 6.44
C GLU A 140 -17.00 -3.36 6.59
N THR A 141 -17.95 -4.17 6.11
CA THR A 141 -17.96 -5.63 6.30
C THR A 141 -17.11 -6.37 5.25
N SER A 142 -16.45 -7.44 5.69
CA SER A 142 -15.60 -8.29 4.86
C SER A 142 -16.39 -9.06 3.79
N LEU A 143 -15.72 -9.47 2.72
CA LEU A 143 -16.36 -10.20 1.63
C LEU A 143 -16.97 -11.54 2.10
N GLU A 144 -16.34 -12.22 3.06
CA GLU A 144 -16.82 -13.50 3.62
C GLU A 144 -18.18 -13.33 4.29
N LYS A 145 -18.32 -12.32 5.16
CA LYS A 145 -19.58 -12.01 5.83
C LYS A 145 -20.66 -11.55 4.85
N LEU A 146 -20.28 -10.80 3.81
CA LEU A 146 -21.20 -10.47 2.72
C LEU A 146 -21.65 -11.71 1.94
N ASN A 147 -20.79 -12.71 1.75
CA ASN A 147 -21.18 -14.00 1.14
C ASN A 147 -22.20 -14.73 2.02
N GLU A 148 -21.97 -14.79 3.33
CA GLU A 148 -22.89 -15.41 4.27
C GLU A 148 -24.26 -14.70 4.29
N LEU A 149 -24.26 -13.37 4.27
CA LEU A 149 -25.47 -12.57 4.13
C LEU A 149 -26.19 -12.85 2.80
N THR A 150 -25.44 -12.99 1.70
CA THR A 150 -26.00 -13.34 0.38
C THR A 150 -26.74 -14.68 0.42
N LEU A 151 -26.18 -15.69 1.10
CA LEU A 151 -26.80 -17.01 1.23
C LEU A 151 -28.08 -17.00 2.09
N ASN A 152 -28.10 -16.15 3.12
CA ASN A 152 -29.22 -16.06 4.07
C ASN A 152 -30.23 -14.97 3.74
N ILE A 153 -30.06 -14.23 2.64
CA ILE A 153 -30.85 -13.04 2.30
C ILE A 153 -32.36 -13.33 2.27
N PHE A 154 -32.77 -14.53 1.85
CA PHE A 154 -34.17 -14.95 1.82
C PHE A 154 -34.75 -15.33 3.18
N ASN A 155 -33.92 -15.67 4.16
CA ASN A 155 -34.36 -16.06 5.51
C ASN A 155 -34.45 -14.87 6.48
N ILE A 156 -33.83 -13.73 6.16
CA ILE A 156 -33.79 -12.55 7.02
C ILE A 156 -35.05 -11.70 6.86
N ASN A 157 -35.71 -11.34 7.96
CA ASN A 157 -36.92 -10.52 7.96
C ASN A 157 -36.82 -9.26 8.84
N SER A 158 -35.64 -8.97 9.38
CA SER A 158 -35.38 -7.80 10.22
C SER A 158 -33.92 -7.34 10.10
N GLU A 159 -33.67 -6.08 10.42
CA GLU A 159 -32.29 -5.55 10.50
C GLU A 159 -31.44 -6.29 11.53
N GLU A 160 -32.03 -6.70 12.65
CA GLU A 160 -31.36 -7.48 13.69
C GLU A 160 -30.87 -8.83 13.14
N GLY A 161 -31.65 -9.48 12.26
CA GLY A 161 -31.23 -10.70 11.58
C GLY A 161 -30.03 -10.49 10.64
N VAL A 162 -29.92 -9.30 10.03
CA VAL A 162 -28.74 -8.92 9.23
C VAL A 162 -27.51 -8.74 10.14
N LEU A 163 -27.67 -8.00 11.24
CA LEU A 163 -26.60 -7.71 12.19
C LEU A 163 -26.03 -8.99 12.84
N ASN A 164 -26.89 -9.95 13.16
CA ASN A 164 -26.48 -11.22 13.75
C ASN A 164 -25.58 -12.07 12.83
N LEU A 165 -25.67 -11.90 11.50
CA LEU A 165 -24.79 -12.56 10.54
C LEU A 165 -23.49 -11.79 10.29
N MET A 166 -23.47 -10.50 10.64
CA MET A 166 -22.34 -9.62 10.39
C MET A 166 -21.44 -9.40 11.60
N ASN A 167 -21.87 -9.81 12.80
CA ASN A 167 -21.07 -9.80 14.02
C ASN A 167 -20.30 -11.11 14.17
#